data_AF-A0A0Q6RH10-F1
#
_entry.id   AF-A0A0Q6RH10-F1
#
_cell.length_a   1.000
_cell.length_b   1.000
_cell.length_c   1.000
_cell.angle_alpha   90.00
_cell.angle_beta   90.00
_cell.angle_gamma   90.00
#
_symmetry.space_group_name_H-M   'P 1'
#
loop_
_entity.id
_entity.type
_entity.pdbx_description
1 polymer ?
#
loop_
_entity_poly.entity_id
_entity_poly.type
_entity_poly.pdbx_seq_one_letter_code
_entity_poly.pdbx_strand_id
1 'polypeptide(L)'
;MKVKWRNDLNALEAAHYDKVRAIFDILEGRSEADLLLKNLNILDVHGETVYQGSILVYDKRIIALNPDEGILKVKEVFDGKGLYAIPGLIDAHIHFESQLAHPTALAEAMVPCGTTTIYAECLDLLSAAGEEGADAAEKLFRDYDQLPYRLYAFAPGKKTSADVAEAVLDMEPVIGLGEFEHFTYSAGSDDDFRKAAWVRAKGGFMNGHWGVTALSDMMLNYLPAIGVSNNHDVWNAKDIEKSIRYGFPTHIKFGVGSSEVIKVLLRAIVDRKWPTDNFMLCTDNISVERLLAMGHMDWIISLCVEMGINPIHAIKMATYNTARSFHMEDRLGSLTPGRFADIVLTDSLSKINPLYVFKDGALVARDRKLLKNAEIDYSGMCKNGLPGLGDLTPEQLEIVPLEISLDGSQGKVLLFDVYGRGHAKFHQEVWVPLKDGKVVAEVDGLELSRLSVVQRYADGKRHVVNGLFKGVHVNRGAVATFWPAPKPYFVVVGQDSADMCHCLSRVDSYAGACVVTENGTDKAVMRLDIYGVMANMNVAELTSAAGAIDAALEELGNRNEGEPVVNKLLSLFISLHRFRFMA
;
A
#
# COMPACT_ATOMS: atom_id res chain seq x y z
N MET A 1 -42.93 -6.62 -6.44
CA MET A 1 -41.80 -6.74 -5.49
C MET A 1 -41.69 -8.13 -4.85
N LYS A 2 -42.71 -8.64 -4.12
CA LYS A 2 -42.68 -9.99 -3.50
C LYS A 2 -42.51 -11.17 -4.46
N VAL A 3 -43.05 -11.10 -5.68
CA VAL A 3 -42.90 -12.17 -6.69
C VAL A 3 -41.50 -12.19 -7.31
N LYS A 4 -40.92 -11.02 -7.60
CA LYS A 4 -39.54 -10.89 -8.11
C LYS A 4 -38.53 -11.42 -7.09
N TRP A 5 -38.65 -10.98 -5.83
CA TRP A 5 -37.80 -11.44 -4.73
C TRP A 5 -37.87 -12.96 -4.50
N ARG A 6 -39.06 -13.56 -4.62
CA ARG A 6 -39.24 -15.02 -4.49
C ARG A 6 -38.67 -15.79 -5.69
N ASN A 7 -38.76 -15.22 -6.89
CA ASN A 7 -38.15 -15.80 -8.08
C ASN A 7 -36.62 -15.75 -8.03
N ASP A 8 -36.05 -14.63 -7.54
CA ASP A 8 -34.60 -14.47 -7.37
C ASP A 8 -34.05 -15.47 -6.33
N LEU A 9 -34.77 -15.68 -5.22
CA LEU A 9 -34.43 -16.70 -4.21
C LEU A 9 -34.48 -18.12 -4.77
N ASN A 10 -35.51 -18.46 -5.55
CA ASN A 10 -35.63 -19.79 -6.16
C ASN A 10 -34.50 -20.06 -7.17
N ALA A 11 -34.07 -19.03 -7.92
CA ALA A 11 -32.95 -19.15 -8.86
C ALA A 11 -31.61 -19.34 -8.11
N LEU A 12 -31.41 -18.62 -7.00
CA LEU A 12 -30.23 -18.78 -6.15
C LEU A 12 -30.19 -20.18 -5.52
N GLU A 13 -31.33 -20.65 -4.99
CA GLU A 13 -31.47 -22.00 -4.42
C GLU A 13 -31.16 -23.08 -5.45
N ALA A 14 -31.71 -22.98 -6.66
CA ALA A 14 -31.43 -23.92 -7.75
C ALA A 14 -29.94 -23.95 -8.10
N ALA A 15 -29.29 -22.78 -8.22
CA ALA A 15 -27.86 -22.71 -8.49
C ALA A 15 -27.00 -23.35 -7.38
N HIS A 16 -27.38 -23.15 -6.10
CA HIS A 16 -26.69 -23.80 -4.99
C HIS A 16 -26.92 -25.31 -4.95
N TYR A 17 -28.16 -25.76 -5.22
CA TYR A 17 -28.48 -27.18 -5.35
C TYR A 17 -27.60 -27.85 -6.41
N ASP A 18 -27.52 -27.26 -7.60
CA ASP A 18 -26.73 -27.79 -8.71
C ASP A 18 -25.24 -27.88 -8.34
N LYS A 19 -24.69 -26.87 -7.66
CA LYS A 19 -23.30 -26.90 -7.19
C LYS A 19 -23.04 -28.00 -6.16
N VAL A 20 -23.90 -28.13 -5.15
CA VAL A 20 -23.77 -29.18 -4.12
C VAL A 20 -23.85 -30.56 -4.77
N ARG A 21 -24.80 -30.74 -5.70
CA ARG A 21 -24.96 -31.99 -6.43
C ARG A 21 -23.75 -32.31 -7.30
N ALA A 22 -23.24 -31.33 -8.04
CA ALA A 22 -22.07 -31.50 -8.89
C ALA A 22 -20.85 -31.94 -8.10
N ILE A 23 -20.59 -31.34 -6.93
CA ILE A 23 -19.47 -31.75 -6.06
C ILE A 23 -19.62 -33.23 -5.67
N PHE A 24 -20.80 -33.66 -5.23
CA PHE A 24 -21.03 -35.06 -4.87
C PHE A 24 -20.84 -36.00 -6.06
N ASP A 25 -21.37 -35.66 -7.23
CA ASP A 25 -21.22 -36.47 -8.43
C ASP A 25 -19.75 -36.53 -8.90
N ILE A 26 -18.94 -35.48 -8.70
CA ILE A 26 -17.49 -35.48 -8.96
C ILE A 26 -16.76 -36.45 -8.02
N LEU A 27 -17.01 -36.34 -6.71
CA LEU A 27 -16.34 -37.19 -5.71
C LEU A 27 -16.67 -38.68 -5.89
N GLU A 28 -17.78 -38.98 -6.56
CA GLU A 28 -18.24 -40.33 -6.88
C GLU A 28 -17.87 -40.77 -8.32
N GLY A 29 -17.02 -40.01 -9.02
CA GLY A 29 -16.54 -40.33 -10.38
C GLY A 29 -17.59 -40.21 -11.49
N ARG A 30 -18.76 -39.65 -11.19
CA ARG A 30 -19.88 -39.46 -12.14
C ARG A 30 -19.69 -38.21 -13.01
N SER A 31 -19.06 -37.18 -12.47
CA SER A 31 -18.81 -35.91 -13.13
C SER A 31 -17.33 -35.52 -13.11
N GLU A 32 -16.96 -34.53 -13.93
CA GLU A 32 -15.57 -34.09 -14.10
C GLU A 32 -15.25 -32.87 -13.22
N ALA A 33 -14.11 -32.89 -12.53
CA ALA A 33 -13.56 -31.74 -11.81
C ALA A 33 -12.69 -30.87 -12.74
N ASP A 34 -12.36 -29.65 -12.30
CA ASP A 34 -11.57 -28.73 -13.12
C ASP A 34 -10.08 -29.07 -13.08
N LEU A 35 -9.51 -29.29 -11.89
CA LEU A 35 -8.08 -29.49 -11.70
C LEU A 35 -7.79 -30.45 -10.56
N LEU A 36 -6.85 -31.38 -10.78
CA LEU A 36 -6.19 -32.15 -9.72
C LEU A 36 -4.72 -31.75 -9.66
N LEU A 37 -4.29 -31.20 -8.52
CA LEU A 37 -2.87 -31.03 -8.20
C LEU A 37 -2.40 -32.22 -7.36
N LYS A 38 -1.42 -32.99 -7.84
CA LYS A 38 -0.94 -34.19 -7.16
C LYS A 38 0.55 -34.14 -6.83
N ASN A 39 1.00 -35.07 -5.99
CA ASN A 39 2.39 -35.18 -5.54
C ASN A 39 2.88 -33.88 -4.85
N LEU A 40 2.13 -33.38 -3.88
CA LEU A 40 2.43 -32.15 -3.14
C LEU A 40 2.89 -32.43 -1.72
N ASN A 41 3.75 -31.57 -1.18
CA ASN A 41 3.93 -31.37 0.26
C ASN A 41 2.93 -30.29 0.74
N ILE A 42 1.75 -30.66 1.21
CA ILE A 42 0.69 -29.72 1.59
C ILE A 42 0.95 -29.18 3.00
N LEU A 43 0.98 -27.84 3.14
CA LEU A 43 1.02 -27.19 4.45
C LEU A 43 -0.39 -27.15 5.08
N ASP A 44 -0.55 -27.88 6.18
CA ASP A 44 -1.70 -27.73 7.08
C ASP A 44 -1.44 -26.60 8.07
N VAL A 45 -2.05 -25.44 7.80
CA VAL A 45 -1.95 -24.25 8.66
C VAL A 45 -2.70 -24.39 10.00
N HIS A 46 -3.61 -25.36 10.13
CA HIS A 46 -4.36 -25.60 11.37
C HIS A 46 -3.62 -26.55 12.31
N GLY A 47 -3.11 -27.66 11.76
CA GLY A 47 -2.28 -28.61 12.50
C GLY A 47 -0.81 -28.19 12.63
N GLU A 48 -0.39 -27.15 11.89
CA GLU A 48 1.00 -26.69 11.80
C GLU A 48 1.97 -27.82 11.36
N THR A 49 1.54 -28.61 10.37
CA THR A 49 2.29 -29.75 9.84
C THR A 49 2.36 -29.72 8.31
N VAL A 50 3.25 -30.55 7.75
CA VAL A 50 3.33 -30.79 6.32
C VAL A 50 3.09 -32.28 6.06
N TYR A 51 2.25 -32.60 5.09
CA TYR A 51 1.99 -33.98 4.68
C TYR A 51 1.94 -34.11 3.16
N GLN A 52 2.23 -35.32 2.67
CA GLN A 52 2.17 -35.63 1.24
C GLN A 52 0.72 -35.82 0.79
N GLY A 53 0.35 -35.25 -0.35
CA GLY A 53 -1.03 -35.35 -0.81
C GLY A 53 -1.35 -34.70 -2.15
N SER A 54 -2.66 -34.64 -2.42
CA SER A 54 -3.25 -34.09 -3.64
C SER A 54 -4.44 -33.17 -3.30
N ILE A 55 -4.72 -32.18 -4.14
CA ILE A 55 -5.79 -31.18 -3.99
C ILE A 55 -6.69 -31.24 -5.22
N LEU A 56 -8.01 -31.41 -5.01
CA LEU A 56 -9.02 -31.40 -6.07
C LEU A 56 -9.76 -30.07 -6.08
N VAL A 57 -9.90 -29.48 -7.26
CA VAL A 57 -10.50 -28.17 -7.47
C VAL A 57 -11.69 -28.27 -8.44
N TYR A 58 -12.78 -27.60 -8.08
CA TYR A 58 -13.96 -27.42 -8.91
C TYR A 58 -14.64 -26.09 -8.60
N ASP A 59 -15.08 -25.37 -9.64
CA ASP A 59 -15.77 -24.07 -9.53
C ASP A 59 -15.04 -23.11 -8.59
N LYS A 60 -13.75 -22.90 -8.87
CA LYS A 60 -12.84 -22.00 -8.15
C LYS A 60 -12.50 -22.41 -6.72
N ARG A 61 -13.02 -23.53 -6.21
CA ARG A 61 -12.86 -23.96 -4.83
C ARG A 61 -12.16 -25.30 -4.70
N ILE A 62 -11.45 -25.48 -3.59
CA ILE A 62 -10.97 -26.78 -3.18
C ILE A 62 -12.18 -27.60 -2.73
N ILE A 63 -12.38 -28.78 -3.31
CA ILE A 63 -13.52 -29.66 -2.96
C ILE A 63 -13.10 -30.94 -2.25
N ALA A 64 -11.84 -31.36 -2.36
CA ALA A 64 -11.28 -32.48 -1.62
C ALA A 64 -9.76 -32.39 -1.46
N LEU A 65 -9.27 -33.02 -0.38
CA LEU A 65 -7.87 -33.31 -0.15
C LEU A 65 -7.69 -34.83 -0.21
N ASN A 66 -6.63 -35.29 -0.85
CA ASN A 66 -6.35 -36.71 -1.05
C ASN A 66 -7.57 -37.50 -1.59
N PRO A 67 -8.20 -37.04 -2.68
CA PRO A 67 -9.33 -37.77 -3.26
C PRO A 67 -8.86 -39.15 -3.79
N ASP A 68 -9.79 -40.08 -3.99
CA ASP A 68 -9.49 -41.34 -4.67
C ASP A 68 -9.21 -41.09 -6.15
N GLU A 69 -7.94 -40.89 -6.51
CA GLU A 69 -7.49 -40.60 -7.87
C GLU A 69 -7.88 -41.70 -8.89
N GLY A 70 -8.24 -42.91 -8.44
CA GLY A 70 -8.62 -44.03 -9.32
C GLY A 70 -10.01 -43.90 -9.93
N ILE A 71 -10.90 -43.12 -9.31
CA ILE A 71 -12.29 -42.93 -9.78
C ILE A 71 -12.55 -41.55 -10.39
N LEU A 72 -11.63 -40.60 -10.20
CA LEU A 72 -11.83 -39.22 -10.62
C LEU A 72 -11.75 -39.06 -12.14
N LYS A 73 -12.59 -38.15 -12.64
CA LYS A 73 -12.46 -37.56 -13.98
C LYS A 73 -12.08 -36.09 -13.77
N VAL A 74 -11.02 -35.64 -14.44
CA VAL A 74 -10.50 -34.27 -14.28
C VAL A 74 -10.08 -33.71 -15.63
N LYS A 75 -10.36 -32.42 -15.86
CA LYS A 75 -9.96 -31.74 -17.10
C LYS A 75 -8.46 -31.57 -17.18
N GLU A 76 -7.84 -31.18 -16.06
CA GLU A 76 -6.41 -30.92 -15.97
C GLU A 76 -5.80 -31.66 -14.77
N VAL A 77 -4.59 -32.17 -14.97
CA VAL A 77 -3.75 -32.73 -13.92
C VAL A 77 -2.45 -31.95 -13.87
N PHE A 78 -2.15 -31.38 -12.71
CA PHE A 78 -0.86 -30.74 -12.43
C PHE A 78 -0.03 -31.63 -11.50
N ASP A 79 1.15 -32.03 -11.96
CA ASP A 79 2.11 -32.77 -11.12
C ASP A 79 3.03 -31.79 -10.37
N GLY A 80 2.82 -31.71 -9.06
CA GLY A 80 3.58 -30.85 -8.16
C GLY A 80 4.99 -31.33 -7.86
N LYS A 81 5.37 -32.56 -8.22
CA LYS A 81 6.75 -33.11 -8.12
C LYS A 81 7.40 -32.92 -6.74
N GLY A 82 6.61 -32.99 -5.67
CA GLY A 82 7.06 -32.83 -4.29
C GLY A 82 7.27 -31.38 -3.85
N LEU A 83 6.83 -30.38 -4.62
CA LEU A 83 6.82 -28.98 -4.17
C LEU A 83 5.90 -28.80 -2.96
N TYR A 84 6.21 -27.79 -2.14
CA TYR A 84 5.33 -27.39 -1.06
C TYR A 84 4.15 -26.60 -1.61
N ALA A 85 2.93 -26.98 -1.22
CA ALA A 85 1.73 -26.20 -1.46
C ALA A 85 1.38 -25.42 -0.20
N ILE A 86 1.34 -24.09 -0.32
CA ILE A 86 0.90 -23.16 0.74
C ILE A 86 -0.33 -22.38 0.24
N PRO A 87 -1.18 -21.85 1.16
CA PRO A 87 -2.28 -20.98 0.74
C PRO A 87 -1.76 -19.75 -0.01
N GLY A 88 -2.57 -19.25 -0.93
CA GLY A 88 -2.31 -17.97 -1.59
C GLY A 88 -2.00 -16.87 -0.56
N LEU A 89 -0.93 -16.11 -0.80
CA LEU A 89 -0.46 -15.10 0.16
C LEU A 89 -1.40 -13.89 0.15
N ILE A 90 -1.54 -13.27 1.32
CA ILE A 90 -2.48 -12.18 1.59
C ILE A 90 -1.70 -10.98 2.13
N ASP A 91 -1.79 -9.84 1.45
CA ASP A 91 -1.36 -8.55 2.01
C ASP A 91 -2.51 -7.91 2.78
N ALA A 92 -2.33 -7.74 4.09
CA ALA A 92 -3.37 -7.27 4.99
C ALA A 92 -3.68 -5.77 4.87
N HIS A 93 -2.84 -4.98 4.20
CA HIS A 93 -3.03 -3.54 4.04
C HIS A 93 -2.05 -2.93 3.01
N ILE A 94 -2.58 -2.31 1.96
CA ILE A 94 -1.80 -1.64 0.91
C ILE A 94 -2.55 -0.42 0.35
N HIS A 95 -1.82 0.55 -0.19
CA HIS A 95 -2.38 1.69 -0.94
C HIS A 95 -2.10 1.54 -2.43
N PHE A 96 -3.07 1.77 -3.31
CA PHE A 96 -2.82 1.78 -4.77
C PHE A 96 -1.93 2.96 -5.19
N GLU A 97 -2.22 4.13 -4.64
CA GLU A 97 -1.64 5.42 -5.00
C GLU A 97 -0.16 5.48 -4.65
N SER A 98 0.24 4.86 -3.55
CA SER A 98 1.64 4.86 -3.10
C SER A 98 2.55 4.00 -3.96
N GLN A 99 1.99 3.04 -4.70
CA GLN A 99 2.70 2.27 -5.72
C GLN A 99 2.81 3.03 -7.04
N LEU A 100 2.07 4.14 -7.19
CA LEU A 100 1.92 4.92 -8.41
C LEU A 100 1.35 4.12 -9.59
N ALA A 101 0.77 2.95 -9.31
CA ALA A 101 0.32 1.97 -10.30
C ALA A 101 -1.17 1.70 -10.14
N HIS A 102 -1.89 1.63 -11.26
CA HIS A 102 -3.27 1.16 -11.26
C HIS A 102 -3.36 -0.36 -10.94
N PRO A 103 -4.53 -0.89 -10.54
CA PRO A 103 -4.68 -2.26 -10.03
C PRO A 103 -4.14 -3.36 -10.96
N THR A 104 -4.30 -3.20 -12.28
CA THR A 104 -3.77 -4.13 -13.29
C THR A 104 -2.24 -4.11 -13.36
N ALA A 105 -1.59 -2.95 -13.33
CA ALA A 105 -0.13 -2.86 -13.34
C ALA A 105 0.46 -3.44 -12.05
N LEU A 106 -0.13 -3.14 -10.89
CA LEU A 106 0.27 -3.74 -9.62
C LEU A 106 0.27 -5.28 -9.67
N ALA A 107 -0.70 -5.87 -10.38
CA ALA A 107 -0.80 -7.31 -10.56
C ALA A 107 0.47 -7.94 -11.18
N GLU A 108 1.09 -7.26 -12.15
CA GLU A 108 2.25 -7.75 -12.90
C GLU A 108 3.47 -7.92 -12.01
N ALA A 109 3.64 -7.02 -11.03
CA ALA A 109 4.72 -7.08 -10.06
C ALA A 109 4.38 -8.04 -8.90
N MET A 110 3.14 -7.98 -8.41
CA MET A 110 2.71 -8.60 -7.16
C MET A 110 2.35 -10.08 -7.27
N VAL A 111 1.54 -10.47 -8.26
CA VAL A 111 1.01 -11.85 -8.36
C VAL A 111 2.11 -12.89 -8.55
N PRO A 112 3.17 -12.64 -9.35
CA PRO A 112 4.28 -13.59 -9.47
C PRO A 112 5.06 -13.84 -8.17
N CYS A 113 4.87 -12.97 -7.16
CA CYS A 113 5.38 -13.13 -5.81
C CYS A 113 4.46 -13.98 -4.91
N GLY A 114 3.44 -14.66 -5.47
CA GLY A 114 2.55 -15.57 -4.76
C GLY A 114 1.39 -14.89 -4.01
N THR A 115 1.28 -13.56 -4.12
CA THR A 115 0.18 -12.82 -3.50
C THR A 115 -1.07 -12.92 -4.36
N THR A 116 -2.16 -13.39 -3.75
CA THR A 116 -3.43 -13.69 -4.44
C THR A 116 -4.59 -12.88 -3.87
N THR A 117 -4.41 -12.23 -2.73
CA THR A 117 -5.42 -11.36 -2.10
C THR A 117 -4.76 -10.13 -1.50
N ILE A 118 -5.39 -8.97 -1.67
CA ILE A 118 -4.99 -7.73 -1.00
C ILE A 118 -6.19 -7.05 -0.34
N TYR A 119 -5.91 -6.34 0.74
CA TYR A 119 -6.81 -5.42 1.41
C TYR A 119 -6.33 -4.00 1.13
N ALA A 120 -6.97 -3.30 0.20
CA ALA A 120 -6.46 -2.07 -0.38
C ALA A 120 -7.26 -0.82 0.03
N GLU A 121 -6.53 0.26 0.28
CA GLU A 121 -7.06 1.60 0.51
C GLU A 121 -6.98 2.44 -0.78
N CYS A 122 -7.91 3.38 -0.93
CA CYS A 122 -7.97 4.33 -2.05
C CYS A 122 -8.09 5.80 -1.61
N LEU A 123 -7.66 6.09 -0.37
CA LEU A 123 -7.95 7.35 0.29
C LEU A 123 -7.33 8.57 -0.40
N ASP A 124 -6.12 8.46 -0.98
CA ASP A 124 -5.44 9.59 -1.60
C ASP A 124 -5.98 9.88 -3.00
N LEU A 125 -6.37 8.83 -3.74
CA LEU A 125 -7.06 8.94 -5.01
C LEU A 125 -8.41 9.61 -4.83
N LEU A 126 -9.21 9.15 -3.85
CA LEU A 126 -10.54 9.69 -3.66
C LEU A 126 -10.49 11.10 -3.06
N SER A 127 -9.49 11.39 -2.24
CA SER A 127 -9.24 12.76 -1.76
C SER A 127 -8.81 13.69 -2.90
N ALA A 128 -7.93 13.23 -3.79
CA ALA A 128 -7.53 13.98 -4.99
C ALA A 128 -8.69 14.24 -5.96
N ALA A 129 -9.62 13.29 -6.07
CA ALA A 129 -10.82 13.41 -6.89
C ALA A 129 -11.86 14.40 -6.32
N GLY A 130 -11.78 14.73 -5.03
CA GLY A 130 -12.69 15.67 -4.37
C GLY A 130 -14.15 15.23 -4.51
N GLU A 131 -14.98 16.08 -5.09
CA GLU A 131 -16.41 15.80 -5.33
C GLU A 131 -16.64 14.62 -6.30
N GLU A 132 -15.68 14.32 -7.18
CA GLU A 132 -15.73 13.17 -8.10
C GLU A 132 -15.28 11.85 -7.44
N GLY A 133 -15.06 11.83 -6.12
CA GLY A 133 -14.49 10.67 -5.42
C GLY A 133 -15.31 9.38 -5.57
N ALA A 134 -16.63 9.46 -5.56
CA ALA A 134 -17.48 8.29 -5.79
C ALA A 134 -17.33 7.75 -7.22
N ASP A 135 -17.35 8.62 -8.22
CA ASP A 135 -17.13 8.25 -9.63
C ASP A 135 -15.72 7.68 -9.86
N ALA A 136 -14.72 8.20 -9.15
CA ALA A 136 -13.35 7.68 -9.20
C ALA A 136 -13.28 6.25 -8.63
N ALA A 137 -13.95 5.98 -7.51
CA ALA A 137 -14.04 4.64 -6.93
C ALA A 137 -14.77 3.65 -7.84
N GLU A 138 -15.91 4.06 -8.42
CA GLU A 138 -16.66 3.21 -9.37
C GLU A 138 -15.79 2.82 -10.57
N LYS A 139 -15.02 3.77 -11.12
CA LYS A 139 -14.10 3.50 -12.23
C LYS A 139 -12.90 2.64 -11.80
N LEU A 140 -12.35 2.85 -10.61
CA LEU A 140 -11.21 2.08 -10.08
C LEU A 140 -11.60 0.62 -9.88
N PHE A 141 -12.79 0.38 -9.32
CA PHE A 141 -13.29 -0.95 -9.01
C PHE A 141 -14.07 -1.59 -10.15
N ARG A 142 -14.22 -0.91 -11.29
CA ARG A 142 -14.83 -1.50 -12.47
C ARG A 142 -14.05 -2.76 -12.88
N ASP A 143 -14.76 -3.86 -13.08
CA ASP A 143 -14.19 -5.15 -13.50
C ASP A 143 -13.13 -5.72 -12.53
N TYR A 144 -13.16 -5.34 -11.25
CA TYR A 144 -12.20 -5.81 -10.24
C TYR A 144 -12.11 -7.34 -10.13
N ASP A 145 -13.17 -8.05 -10.48
CA ASP A 145 -13.27 -9.51 -10.43
C ASP A 145 -12.46 -10.20 -11.54
N GLN A 146 -12.09 -9.46 -12.59
CA GLN A 146 -11.23 -9.92 -13.68
C GLN A 146 -9.73 -9.93 -13.30
N LEU A 147 -9.35 -9.23 -12.22
CA LEU A 147 -7.96 -9.17 -11.75
C LEU A 147 -7.42 -10.59 -11.44
N PRO A 148 -6.12 -10.85 -11.70
CA PRO A 148 -5.49 -12.14 -11.39
C PRO A 148 -5.20 -12.33 -9.89
N TYR A 149 -5.76 -11.46 -9.05
CA TYR A 149 -5.78 -11.51 -7.60
C TYR A 149 -7.16 -11.03 -7.11
N ARG A 150 -7.43 -11.21 -5.83
CA ARG A 150 -8.67 -10.77 -5.20
C ARG A 150 -8.47 -9.47 -4.45
N LEU A 151 -9.36 -8.53 -4.73
CA LEU A 151 -9.36 -7.22 -4.11
C LEU A 151 -10.48 -7.15 -3.07
N TYR A 152 -10.13 -6.76 -1.85
CA TYR A 152 -11.07 -6.20 -0.88
C TYR A 152 -10.67 -4.77 -0.61
N ALA A 153 -11.61 -3.84 -0.80
CA ALA A 153 -11.33 -2.42 -0.71
C ALA A 153 -11.92 -1.80 0.57
N PHE A 154 -11.47 -0.59 0.87
CA PHE A 154 -11.95 0.21 1.99
C PHE A 154 -12.35 1.61 1.49
N ALA A 155 -13.50 2.09 1.97
CA ALA A 155 -13.93 3.47 1.80
C ALA A 155 -13.06 4.41 2.64
N PRO A 156 -12.81 5.66 2.21
CA PRO A 156 -11.88 6.55 2.87
C PRO A 156 -12.34 6.96 4.27
N GLY A 157 -11.59 6.55 5.29
CA GLY A 157 -11.81 6.92 6.68
C GLY A 157 -11.43 8.36 7.00
N LYS A 158 -10.51 8.95 6.22
CA LYS A 158 -9.95 10.30 6.38
C LYS A 158 -9.74 10.98 5.04
N LYS A 159 -9.32 12.25 5.05
CA LYS A 159 -8.97 13.10 3.87
C LYS A 159 -10.09 13.40 2.86
N THR A 160 -11.25 12.76 3.00
CA THR A 160 -12.40 12.91 2.11
C THR A 160 -13.65 13.26 2.92
N SER A 161 -14.63 13.94 2.31
CA SER A 161 -15.92 14.26 2.94
C SER A 161 -16.69 13.01 3.37
N ALA A 162 -17.58 13.15 4.35
CA ALA A 162 -18.48 12.06 4.76
C ALA A 162 -19.35 11.54 3.61
N ASP A 163 -19.85 12.42 2.74
CA ASP A 163 -20.76 12.03 1.65
C ASP A 163 -20.08 11.10 0.62
N VAL A 164 -18.83 11.38 0.24
CA VAL A 164 -18.07 10.48 -0.65
C VAL A 164 -17.76 9.16 0.05
N ALA A 165 -17.38 9.20 1.33
CA ALA A 165 -17.11 7.98 2.09
C ALA A 165 -18.36 7.09 2.21
N GLU A 166 -19.53 7.67 2.45
CA GLU A 166 -20.81 6.97 2.50
C GLU A 166 -21.15 6.32 1.15
N ALA A 167 -21.02 7.07 0.05
CA ALA A 167 -21.28 6.55 -1.29
C ALA A 167 -20.37 5.36 -1.65
N VAL A 168 -19.08 5.46 -1.32
CA VAL A 168 -18.08 4.41 -1.62
C VAL A 168 -18.28 3.18 -0.72
N LEU A 169 -18.72 3.36 0.52
CA LEU A 169 -18.93 2.26 1.46
C LEU A 169 -19.88 1.21 0.91
N ASP A 170 -20.83 1.59 0.05
CA ASP A 170 -21.83 0.70 -0.56
C ASP A 170 -21.42 0.05 -1.90
N MET A 171 -20.20 0.29 -2.37
CA MET A 171 -19.68 -0.31 -3.60
C MET A 171 -19.06 -1.68 -3.35
N GLU A 172 -19.09 -2.56 -4.34
CA GLU A 172 -18.19 -3.72 -4.38
C GLU A 172 -16.84 -3.29 -5.00
N PRO A 173 -15.67 -3.77 -4.51
CA PRO A 173 -15.47 -4.76 -3.45
C PRO A 173 -15.21 -4.16 -2.05
N VAL A 174 -15.89 -3.07 -1.68
CA VAL A 174 -15.64 -2.36 -0.43
C VAL A 174 -16.24 -3.14 0.76
N ILE A 175 -15.39 -3.53 1.71
CA ILE A 175 -15.78 -4.33 2.88
C ILE A 175 -15.78 -3.54 4.20
N GLY A 176 -15.42 -2.27 4.14
CA GLY A 176 -15.17 -1.48 5.33
C GLY A 176 -14.69 -0.07 5.03
N LEU A 177 -14.14 0.55 6.06
CA LEU A 177 -13.62 1.91 6.03
C LEU A 177 -12.20 1.95 6.57
N GLY A 178 -11.35 2.71 5.89
CA GLY A 178 -9.94 2.78 6.19
C GLY A 178 -9.24 3.89 5.41
N GLU A 179 -8.04 4.29 5.82
CA GLU A 179 -7.59 4.18 7.19
C GLU A 179 -8.35 5.18 8.06
N PHE A 180 -8.95 4.71 9.14
CA PHE A 180 -9.56 5.58 10.12
C PHE A 180 -8.50 6.13 11.06
N GLU A 181 -8.43 7.46 11.16
CA GLU A 181 -7.58 8.12 12.16
C GLU A 181 -8.45 8.97 13.08
N HIS A 182 -8.16 8.92 14.37
CA HIS A 182 -8.82 9.76 15.36
C HIS A 182 -7.83 10.12 16.47
N PHE A 183 -7.82 11.39 16.87
CA PHE A 183 -7.04 11.96 17.98
C PHE A 183 -5.50 11.98 17.91
N THR A 184 -4.84 11.06 17.19
CA THR A 184 -3.38 11.14 17.01
C THR A 184 -3.00 12.25 16.02
N TYR A 185 -3.77 12.39 14.94
CA TYR A 185 -3.48 13.30 13.82
C TYR A 185 -4.64 14.27 13.53
N SER A 186 -5.86 13.95 13.99
CA SER A 186 -7.08 14.78 13.87
C SER A 186 -7.62 15.15 15.26
N ALA A 187 -8.41 16.23 15.37
CA ALA A 187 -9.11 16.61 16.60
C ALA A 187 -10.45 15.89 16.80
N GLY A 188 -10.85 15.04 15.84
CA GLY A 188 -12.19 14.46 15.77
C GLY A 188 -13.22 15.45 15.20
N SER A 189 -14.10 14.95 14.34
CA SER A 189 -15.14 15.73 13.66
C SER A 189 -16.47 14.98 13.62
N ASP A 190 -17.58 15.69 13.32
CA ASP A 190 -18.89 15.05 13.10
C ASP A 190 -18.82 14.01 11.96
N ASP A 191 -18.05 14.30 10.91
CA ASP A 191 -17.77 13.38 9.81
C ASP A 191 -17.13 12.07 10.31
N ASP A 192 -16.15 12.15 11.22
CA ASP A 192 -15.49 10.95 11.78
C ASP A 192 -16.49 10.08 12.55
N PHE A 193 -17.38 10.69 13.34
CA PHE A 193 -18.40 9.97 14.09
C PHE A 193 -19.45 9.33 13.17
N ARG A 194 -19.90 10.05 12.12
CA ARG A 194 -20.83 9.52 11.10
C ARG A 194 -20.24 8.33 10.37
N LYS A 195 -19.00 8.46 9.87
CA LYS A 195 -18.27 7.38 9.20
C LYS A 195 -18.15 6.13 10.08
N ALA A 196 -17.76 6.31 11.35
CA ALA A 196 -17.69 5.21 12.29
C ALA A 196 -19.06 4.55 12.52
N ALA A 197 -20.13 5.33 12.66
CA ALA A 197 -21.48 4.82 12.85
C ALA A 197 -22.00 4.01 11.65
N TRP A 198 -21.77 4.48 10.41
CA TRP A 198 -22.21 3.79 9.19
C TRP A 198 -21.58 2.42 9.03
N VAL A 199 -20.26 2.34 9.21
CA VAL A 199 -19.51 1.07 9.09
C VAL A 199 -19.97 0.06 10.12
N ARG A 200 -20.20 0.51 11.37
CA ARG A 200 -20.78 -0.35 12.41
C ARG A 200 -22.18 -0.82 12.04
N ALA A 201 -23.03 0.05 11.51
CA ALA A 201 -24.39 -0.30 11.10
C ALA A 201 -24.39 -1.35 9.97
N LYS A 202 -23.40 -1.27 9.08
CA LYS A 202 -23.17 -2.24 8.00
C LYS A 202 -22.53 -3.56 8.47
N GLY A 203 -21.89 -3.57 9.64
CA GLY A 203 -21.09 -4.70 10.12
C GLY A 203 -19.77 -4.85 9.36
N GLY A 204 -19.27 -3.77 8.76
CA GLY A 204 -17.99 -3.74 8.04
C GLY A 204 -16.77 -3.61 8.95
N PHE A 205 -15.58 -3.67 8.36
CA PHE A 205 -14.31 -3.51 9.07
C PHE A 205 -13.89 -2.05 9.14
N MET A 206 -13.27 -1.65 10.24
CA MET A 206 -12.72 -0.31 10.40
C MET A 206 -11.21 -0.41 10.64
N ASN A 207 -10.47 -0.19 9.56
CA ASN A 207 -9.01 -0.28 9.54
C ASN A 207 -8.39 0.96 10.17
N GLY A 208 -7.36 0.76 11.00
CA GLY A 208 -6.79 1.79 11.84
C GLY A 208 -5.47 2.38 11.39
N HIS A 209 -5.26 3.67 11.65
CA HIS A 209 -3.95 4.33 11.52
C HIS A 209 -3.70 5.33 12.66
N TRP A 210 -3.11 4.84 13.76
CA TRP A 210 -2.63 5.69 14.87
C TRP A 210 -1.42 5.15 15.59
N GLY A 211 -0.61 6.07 16.10
CA GLY A 211 0.48 5.78 17.01
C GLY A 211 0.00 5.25 18.35
N VAL A 212 0.15 3.95 18.57
CA VAL A 212 -0.34 3.27 19.77
C VAL A 212 0.24 3.88 21.06
N THR A 213 1.54 4.18 21.08
CA THR A 213 2.18 4.83 22.23
C THR A 213 2.01 6.35 22.27
N ALA A 214 1.51 6.98 21.20
CA ALA A 214 1.17 8.40 21.19
C ALA A 214 -0.20 8.69 21.84
N LEU A 215 -1.04 7.67 22.00
CA LEU A 215 -2.37 7.79 22.58
C LEU A 215 -2.39 7.48 24.09
N SER A 216 -3.34 8.13 24.79
CA SER A 216 -3.68 7.78 26.17
C SER A 216 -4.43 6.44 26.22
N ASP A 217 -4.35 5.76 27.37
CA ASP A 217 -5.08 4.49 27.57
C ASP A 217 -6.60 4.65 27.40
N MET A 218 -7.16 5.82 27.71
CA MET A 218 -8.58 6.11 27.48
C MET A 218 -8.93 6.12 25.98
N MET A 219 -8.04 6.63 25.12
CA MET A 219 -8.23 6.59 23.67
C MET A 219 -8.05 5.18 23.11
N LEU A 220 -7.10 4.42 23.66
CA LEU A 220 -6.93 3.01 23.31
C LEU A 220 -8.13 2.13 23.71
N ASN A 221 -8.92 2.55 24.71
CA ASN A 221 -10.20 1.92 25.03
C ASN A 221 -11.35 2.39 24.12
N TYR A 222 -11.32 3.64 23.66
CA TYR A 222 -12.39 4.22 22.84
C TYR A 222 -12.44 3.62 21.43
N LEU A 223 -11.29 3.55 20.75
CA LEU A 223 -11.19 3.08 19.36
C LEU A 223 -11.81 1.69 19.14
N PRO A 224 -11.44 0.63 19.88
CA PRO A 224 -12.03 -0.69 19.70
C PRO A 224 -13.50 -0.70 20.16
N ALA A 225 -13.88 0.10 21.15
CA ALA A 225 -15.28 0.22 21.58
C ALA A 225 -16.18 0.76 20.46
N ILE A 226 -15.67 1.65 19.60
CA ILE A 226 -16.37 2.12 18.40
C ILE A 226 -16.16 1.22 17.17
N GLY A 227 -15.50 0.07 17.31
CA GLY A 227 -15.50 -0.99 16.29
C GLY A 227 -14.33 -0.94 15.33
N VAL A 228 -13.31 -0.14 15.65
CA VAL A 228 -11.99 -0.28 15.05
C VAL A 228 -11.47 -1.71 15.26
N SER A 229 -11.02 -2.36 14.19
CA SER A 229 -10.72 -3.80 14.18
C SER A 229 -9.23 -4.16 14.11
N ASN A 230 -8.34 -3.24 13.73
CA ASN A 230 -6.90 -3.49 13.60
C ASN A 230 -6.11 -2.16 13.60
N ASN A 231 -4.78 -2.24 13.51
CA ASN A 231 -3.90 -1.09 13.29
C ASN A 231 -2.56 -1.55 12.69
N HIS A 232 -1.96 -0.72 11.85
CA HIS A 232 -0.64 -0.94 11.26
C HIS A 232 0.40 0.14 11.63
N ASP A 233 0.01 1.23 12.32
CA ASP A 233 0.92 2.31 12.71
C ASP A 233 1.69 2.00 14.02
N VAL A 234 2.47 0.91 13.98
CA VAL A 234 3.37 0.46 15.05
C VAL A 234 4.84 0.65 14.66
N TRP A 235 5.67 1.11 15.60
CA TRP A 235 7.07 1.50 15.31
C TRP A 235 8.09 0.87 16.25
N ASN A 236 7.65 0.36 17.39
CA ASN A 236 8.55 -0.28 18.36
C ASN A 236 7.83 -1.36 19.19
N ALA A 237 8.61 -2.07 19.99
CA ALA A 237 8.11 -3.14 20.86
C ALA A 237 6.99 -2.69 21.83
N LYS A 238 7.00 -1.44 22.32
CA LYS A 238 5.97 -0.94 23.24
C LYS A 238 4.64 -0.71 22.53
N ASP A 239 4.67 -0.32 21.25
CA ASP A 239 3.45 -0.23 20.44
C ASP A 239 2.82 -1.61 20.31
N ILE A 240 3.60 -2.64 19.94
CA ILE A 240 3.12 -4.02 19.84
C ILE A 240 2.57 -4.51 21.19
N GLU A 241 3.31 -4.30 22.28
CA GLU A 241 2.88 -4.74 23.62
C GLU A 241 1.52 -4.14 24.00
N LYS A 242 1.31 -2.84 23.72
CA LYS A 242 0.03 -2.18 23.95
C LYS A 242 -1.05 -2.72 23.02
N SER A 243 -0.80 -2.87 21.73
CA SER A 243 -1.78 -3.41 20.79
C SER A 243 -2.33 -4.76 21.26
N ILE A 244 -1.43 -5.70 21.61
CA ILE A 244 -1.83 -7.01 22.13
C ILE A 244 -2.65 -6.87 23.41
N ARG A 245 -2.22 -6.01 24.35
CA ARG A 245 -2.91 -5.81 25.64
C ARG A 245 -4.35 -5.32 25.48
N TYR A 246 -4.59 -4.46 24.50
CA TYR A 246 -5.93 -3.93 24.19
C TYR A 246 -6.70 -4.78 23.17
N GLY A 247 -6.14 -5.93 22.78
CA GLY A 247 -6.81 -6.89 21.90
C GLY A 247 -6.86 -6.48 20.43
N PHE A 248 -5.91 -5.67 19.97
CA PHE A 248 -5.82 -5.28 18.56
C PHE A 248 -4.96 -6.25 17.75
N PRO A 249 -5.54 -6.91 16.74
CA PRO A 249 -4.77 -7.53 15.68
C PRO A 249 -3.81 -6.51 15.06
N THR A 250 -2.52 -6.82 15.08
CA THR A 250 -1.45 -5.88 14.74
C THR A 250 -0.86 -6.21 13.39
N HIS A 251 -0.96 -5.27 12.45
CA HIS A 251 -0.35 -5.39 11.14
C HIS A 251 1.10 -4.90 11.23
N ILE A 252 2.06 -5.76 10.89
CA ILE A 252 3.47 -5.40 10.80
C ILE A 252 3.74 -4.94 9.36
N LYS A 253 4.04 -3.64 9.20
CA LYS A 253 4.27 -3.02 7.90
C LYS A 253 5.72 -3.13 7.41
N PHE A 254 5.90 -3.32 6.10
CA PHE A 254 7.22 -3.51 5.47
C PHE A 254 7.61 -2.46 4.42
N GLY A 255 6.67 -1.62 3.98
CA GLY A 255 6.91 -0.58 2.99
C GLY A 255 7.43 0.74 3.57
N VAL A 256 6.79 1.26 4.63
CA VAL A 256 7.20 2.50 5.31
C VAL A 256 8.08 2.24 6.52
N GLY A 257 9.23 2.91 6.57
CA GLY A 257 10.21 2.83 7.65
C GLY A 257 11.54 2.27 7.16
N SER A 258 12.64 2.58 7.87
CA SER A 258 13.92 1.96 7.53
C SER A 258 13.86 0.45 7.77
N SER A 259 14.66 -0.30 7.01
CA SER A 259 14.84 -1.74 7.23
C SER A 259 15.17 -2.09 8.69
N GLU A 260 15.78 -1.14 9.42
CA GLU A 260 16.05 -1.26 10.85
C GLU A 260 14.79 -1.23 11.73
N VAL A 261 13.78 -0.43 11.41
CA VAL A 261 12.50 -0.42 12.17
C VAL A 261 11.81 -1.78 12.04
N ILE A 262 11.73 -2.31 10.83
CA ILE A 262 11.13 -3.64 10.57
C ILE A 262 11.86 -4.72 11.39
N LYS A 263 13.19 -4.72 11.35
CA LYS A 263 14.01 -5.66 12.14
C LYS A 263 13.78 -5.51 13.65
N VAL A 264 13.60 -4.29 14.15
CA VAL A 264 13.30 -4.03 15.57
C VAL A 264 11.96 -4.66 15.95
N LEU A 265 10.91 -4.51 15.12
CA LEU A 265 9.60 -5.10 15.37
C LEU A 265 9.67 -6.63 15.36
N LEU A 266 10.28 -7.23 14.34
CA LEU A 266 10.40 -8.69 14.21
C LEU A 266 11.22 -9.30 15.36
N ARG A 267 12.34 -8.67 15.72
CA ARG A 267 13.16 -9.11 16.85
C ARG A 267 12.38 -9.03 18.16
N ALA A 268 11.57 -7.99 18.36
CA ALA A 268 10.72 -7.89 19.54
C ALA A 268 9.71 -9.05 19.63
N ILE A 269 9.09 -9.43 18.52
CA ILE A 269 8.16 -10.58 18.46
C ILE A 269 8.87 -11.87 18.91
N VAL A 270 10.07 -12.12 18.37
CA VAL A 270 10.86 -13.32 18.70
C VAL A 270 11.35 -13.31 20.14
N ASP A 271 12.01 -12.23 20.58
CA ASP A 271 12.61 -12.13 21.92
C ASP A 271 11.57 -12.20 23.03
N ARG A 272 10.40 -11.59 22.82
CA ARG A 272 9.29 -11.59 23.78
C ARG A 272 8.42 -12.83 23.69
N LYS A 273 8.60 -13.65 22.65
CA LYS A 273 7.79 -14.86 22.38
C LYS A 273 6.30 -14.57 22.33
N TRP A 274 5.92 -13.46 21.69
CA TRP A 274 4.50 -13.16 21.52
C TRP A 274 3.82 -14.18 20.59
N PRO A 275 2.59 -14.61 20.89
CA PRO A 275 1.85 -15.51 20.01
C PRO A 275 1.62 -14.86 18.65
N THR A 276 2.07 -15.52 17.59
CA THR A 276 2.05 -14.99 16.21
C THR A 276 0.64 -14.85 15.63
N ASP A 277 -0.33 -15.51 16.24
CA ASP A 277 -1.76 -15.39 16.01
C ASP A 277 -2.33 -13.96 16.13
N ASN A 278 -1.61 -13.04 16.77
CA ASN A 278 -1.98 -11.63 16.89
C ASN A 278 -1.48 -10.75 15.74
N PHE A 279 -0.68 -11.31 14.82
CA PHE A 279 0.02 -10.52 13.80
C PHE A 279 -0.43 -10.87 12.39
N MET A 280 -0.52 -9.83 11.59
CA MET A 280 -0.64 -9.89 10.14
C MET A 280 0.52 -9.14 9.51
N LEU A 281 0.83 -9.48 8.26
CA LEU A 281 1.90 -8.82 7.50
C LEU A 281 1.28 -7.94 6.40
N CYS A 282 1.82 -6.75 6.21
CA CYS A 282 1.36 -5.83 5.17
C CYS A 282 2.48 -5.00 4.55
N THR A 283 2.25 -4.49 3.35
CA THR A 283 3.20 -3.58 2.70
C THR A 283 2.98 -2.12 3.05
N ASP A 284 1.74 -1.67 3.24
CA ASP A 284 1.42 -0.24 3.38
C ASP A 284 1.89 0.53 2.12
N ASN A 285 3.00 1.27 2.17
CA ASN A 285 3.55 2.00 1.01
C ASN A 285 4.87 1.38 0.53
N ILE A 286 4.87 0.74 -0.63
CA ILE A 286 6.07 0.17 -1.29
C ILE A 286 6.14 0.73 -2.73
N SER A 287 7.30 0.67 -3.39
CA SER A 287 7.39 0.98 -4.82
C SER A 287 7.32 -0.29 -5.66
N VAL A 288 6.87 -0.16 -6.91
CA VAL A 288 6.86 -1.29 -7.87
C VAL A 288 8.30 -1.77 -8.13
N GLU A 289 9.26 -0.86 -8.18
CA GLU A 289 10.69 -1.16 -8.33
C GLU A 289 11.20 -2.02 -7.18
N ARG A 290 10.87 -1.65 -5.94
CA ARG A 290 11.26 -2.43 -4.76
C ARG A 290 10.55 -3.78 -4.74
N LEU A 291 9.29 -3.84 -5.14
CA LEU A 291 8.54 -5.09 -5.27
C LEU A 291 9.24 -6.02 -6.27
N LEU A 292 9.61 -5.53 -7.45
CA LEU A 292 10.35 -6.31 -8.45
C LEU A 292 11.73 -6.76 -7.98
N ALA A 293 12.44 -5.91 -7.21
CA ALA A 293 13.79 -6.20 -6.74
C ALA A 293 13.82 -7.18 -5.56
N MET A 294 12.90 -7.02 -4.60
CA MET A 294 12.91 -7.76 -3.34
C MET A 294 11.91 -8.92 -3.33
N GLY A 295 10.74 -8.72 -3.94
CA GLY A 295 9.54 -9.54 -3.78
C GLY A 295 8.42 -8.78 -3.06
N HIS A 296 7.33 -9.48 -2.78
CA HIS A 296 6.16 -8.96 -2.06
C HIS A 296 5.99 -9.74 -0.75
N MET A 297 4.86 -10.43 -0.56
CA MET A 297 4.64 -11.28 0.61
C MET A 297 5.62 -12.45 0.72
N ASP A 298 6.14 -12.99 -0.40
CA ASP A 298 7.17 -14.04 -0.39
C ASP A 298 8.45 -13.59 0.31
N TRP A 299 8.90 -12.38 0.00
CA TRP A 299 10.06 -11.76 0.62
C TRP A 299 9.80 -11.45 2.09
N ILE A 300 8.63 -10.87 2.40
CA ILE A 300 8.25 -10.51 3.77
C ILE A 300 8.25 -11.74 4.69
N ILE A 301 7.68 -12.86 4.23
CA ILE A 301 7.69 -14.14 4.97
C ILE A 301 9.12 -14.63 5.14
N SER A 302 9.92 -14.62 4.07
CA SER A 302 11.32 -15.07 4.12
C SER A 302 12.15 -14.25 5.12
N LEU A 303 11.93 -12.94 5.18
CA LEU A 303 12.57 -12.05 6.16
C LEU A 303 12.09 -12.33 7.59
N CYS A 304 10.81 -12.62 7.81
CA CYS A 304 10.30 -13.05 9.10
C CYS A 304 11.01 -14.31 9.60
N VAL A 305 11.21 -15.29 8.71
CA VAL A 305 11.93 -16.53 9.03
C VAL A 305 13.41 -16.28 9.30
N GLU A 306 14.07 -15.47 8.48
CA GLU A 306 15.46 -15.06 8.70
C GLU A 306 15.66 -14.40 10.07
N MET A 307 14.67 -13.62 10.51
CA MET A 307 14.66 -12.95 11.80
C MET A 307 14.32 -13.86 12.99
N GLY A 308 14.02 -15.15 12.75
CA GLY A 308 13.82 -16.17 13.77
C GLY A 308 12.36 -16.53 14.06
N ILE A 309 11.40 -16.05 13.26
CA ILE A 309 10.00 -16.52 13.34
C ILE A 309 9.91 -17.92 12.71
N ASN A 310 9.13 -18.82 13.30
CA ASN A 310 8.91 -20.15 12.73
C ASN A 310 8.33 -20.04 11.29
N PRO A 311 8.81 -20.81 10.31
CA PRO A 311 8.33 -20.77 8.93
C PRO A 311 6.81 -20.88 8.76
N ILE A 312 6.19 -21.84 9.45
CA ILE A 312 4.74 -22.07 9.38
C ILE A 312 4.00 -20.88 9.99
N HIS A 313 4.50 -20.32 11.10
CA HIS A 313 3.90 -19.15 11.73
C HIS A 313 4.01 -17.89 10.86
N ALA A 314 5.15 -17.66 10.21
CA ALA A 314 5.32 -16.56 9.27
C ALA A 314 4.36 -16.68 8.08
N ILE A 315 4.17 -17.88 7.54
CA ILE A 315 3.17 -18.13 6.49
C ILE A 315 1.75 -17.89 7.02
N LYS A 316 1.40 -18.35 8.23
CA LYS A 316 0.09 -18.07 8.85
C LYS A 316 -0.19 -16.58 8.98
N MET A 317 0.80 -15.77 9.38
CA MET A 317 0.69 -14.30 9.48
C MET A 317 0.38 -13.62 8.14
N ALA A 318 0.66 -14.28 7.00
CA ALA A 318 0.33 -13.80 5.65
C ALA A 318 -0.77 -14.62 4.96
N THR A 319 -1.47 -15.50 5.69
CA THR A 319 -2.53 -16.37 5.14
C THR A 319 -3.68 -16.49 6.13
N TYR A 320 -3.69 -17.54 6.95
CA TYR A 320 -4.79 -17.88 7.86
C TYR A 320 -5.06 -16.79 8.91
N ASN A 321 -4.03 -16.21 9.53
CA ASN A 321 -4.23 -15.17 10.54
C ASN A 321 -4.86 -13.93 9.92
N THR A 322 -4.43 -13.55 8.71
CA THR A 322 -5.01 -12.44 7.98
C THR A 322 -6.44 -12.71 7.58
N ALA A 323 -6.74 -13.90 7.03
CA ALA A 323 -8.11 -14.29 6.71
C ALA A 323 -9.01 -14.24 7.96
N ARG A 324 -8.55 -14.80 9.09
CA ARG A 324 -9.26 -14.77 10.37
C ARG A 324 -9.48 -13.35 10.89
N SER A 325 -8.52 -12.46 10.77
CA SER A 325 -8.66 -11.08 11.24
C SER A 325 -9.73 -10.29 10.49
N PHE A 326 -10.07 -10.70 9.26
CA PHE A 326 -11.12 -10.11 8.44
C PHE A 326 -12.35 -11.04 8.31
N HIS A 327 -12.47 -12.04 9.18
CA HIS A 327 -13.56 -13.03 9.17
C HIS A 327 -13.81 -13.68 7.79
N MET A 328 -12.72 -13.98 7.08
CA MET A 328 -12.71 -14.60 5.75
C MET A 328 -12.06 -15.98 5.74
N GLU A 329 -11.80 -16.57 6.89
CA GLU A 329 -11.18 -17.90 7.03
C GLU A 329 -12.06 -19.04 6.48
N ASP A 330 -13.36 -18.78 6.25
CA ASP A 330 -14.28 -19.68 5.56
C ASP A 330 -14.03 -19.72 4.03
N ARG A 331 -13.34 -18.71 3.49
CA ARG A 331 -13.08 -18.51 2.07
C ARG A 331 -11.60 -18.55 1.70
N LEU A 332 -10.71 -18.13 2.59
CA LEU A 332 -9.30 -17.84 2.32
C LEU A 332 -8.37 -18.40 3.40
N GLY A 333 -7.06 -18.36 3.11
CA GLY A 333 -6.01 -18.52 4.12
C GLY A 333 -5.67 -19.97 4.50
N SER A 334 -6.35 -20.97 3.94
CA SER A 334 -6.06 -22.39 4.18
C SER A 334 -6.31 -23.25 2.94
N LEU A 335 -5.49 -24.29 2.74
CA LEU A 335 -5.69 -25.30 1.69
C LEU A 335 -6.67 -26.38 2.15
N THR A 336 -7.94 -26.02 2.35
CA THR A 336 -8.97 -26.91 2.89
C THR A 336 -10.26 -26.90 2.07
N PRO A 337 -11.05 -27.99 2.06
CA PRO A 337 -12.29 -28.04 1.30
C PRO A 337 -13.25 -26.89 1.64
N GLY A 338 -13.86 -26.33 0.60
CA GLY A 338 -14.74 -25.18 0.67
C GLY A 338 -14.04 -23.83 0.46
N ARG A 339 -12.72 -23.70 0.62
CA ARG A 339 -12.00 -22.43 0.39
C ARG A 339 -11.72 -22.21 -1.09
N PHE A 340 -11.43 -20.97 -1.48
CA PHE A 340 -10.93 -20.68 -2.83
C PHE A 340 -9.63 -21.43 -3.08
N ALA A 341 -9.45 -21.90 -4.32
CA ALA A 341 -8.25 -22.57 -4.76
C ALA A 341 -7.15 -21.57 -5.11
N ASP A 342 -6.77 -20.75 -4.11
CA ASP A 342 -5.61 -19.87 -4.19
C ASP A 342 -4.42 -20.59 -3.58
N ILE A 343 -3.45 -20.97 -4.41
CA ILE A 343 -2.39 -21.91 -4.06
C ILE A 343 -1.06 -21.40 -4.58
N VAL A 344 -0.02 -21.39 -3.74
CA VAL A 344 1.36 -21.14 -4.16
C VAL A 344 2.14 -22.43 -4.03
N LEU A 345 2.83 -22.82 -5.10
CA LEU A 345 3.81 -23.90 -5.07
C LEU A 345 5.22 -23.31 -4.95
N THR A 346 5.94 -23.72 -3.91
CA THR A 346 7.30 -23.26 -3.56
C THR A 346 8.22 -24.46 -3.27
N ASP A 347 9.53 -24.26 -3.45
CA ASP A 347 10.55 -25.28 -3.17
C ASP A 347 10.96 -25.34 -1.69
N SER A 348 10.62 -24.31 -0.91
CA SER A 348 10.98 -24.18 0.49
C SER A 348 9.93 -23.39 1.27
N LEU A 349 9.78 -23.72 2.56
CA LEU A 349 8.97 -22.97 3.52
C LEU A 349 9.79 -21.90 4.27
N SER A 350 11.12 -22.01 4.29
CA SER A 350 11.99 -21.05 5.00
C SER A 350 12.40 -19.86 4.14
N LYS A 351 12.51 -20.09 2.83
CA LYS A 351 12.72 -19.03 1.83
C LYS A 351 11.68 -19.25 0.74
N ILE A 352 10.64 -18.44 0.74
CA ILE A 352 9.53 -18.60 -0.19
C ILE A 352 9.99 -18.20 -1.58
N ASN A 353 9.89 -19.13 -2.53
CA ASN A 353 10.21 -18.93 -3.92
C ASN A 353 9.03 -19.44 -4.77
N PRO A 354 8.06 -18.57 -5.09
CA PRO A 354 6.87 -18.96 -5.86
C PRO A 354 7.26 -19.44 -7.26
N LEU A 355 7.10 -20.75 -7.51
CA LEU A 355 7.32 -21.37 -8.83
C LEU A 355 6.03 -21.41 -9.65
N TYR A 356 4.91 -21.64 -8.98
CA TYR A 356 3.57 -21.63 -9.58
C TYR A 356 2.59 -20.94 -8.64
N VAL A 357 1.72 -20.09 -9.20
CA VAL A 357 0.68 -19.39 -8.45
C VAL A 357 -0.65 -19.65 -9.12
N PHE A 358 -1.59 -20.18 -8.35
CA PHE A 358 -2.96 -20.44 -8.75
C PHE A 358 -3.89 -19.45 -8.05
N LYS A 359 -4.82 -18.86 -8.79
CA LYS A 359 -5.92 -18.04 -8.26
C LYS A 359 -7.22 -18.64 -8.75
N ASP A 360 -8.15 -18.90 -7.83
CA ASP A 360 -9.41 -19.59 -8.15
C ASP A 360 -9.19 -20.91 -8.95
N GLY A 361 -8.08 -21.62 -8.71
CA GLY A 361 -7.73 -22.85 -9.40
C GLY A 361 -7.08 -22.67 -10.78
N ALA A 362 -7.01 -21.46 -11.32
CA ALA A 362 -6.33 -21.19 -12.60
C ALA A 362 -4.86 -20.83 -12.35
N LEU A 363 -3.94 -21.42 -13.14
CA LEU A 363 -2.53 -21.04 -13.10
C LEU A 363 -2.36 -19.62 -13.66
N VAL A 364 -2.06 -18.65 -12.80
CA VAL A 364 -1.94 -17.23 -13.17
C VAL A 364 -0.49 -16.77 -13.30
N ALA A 365 0.45 -17.38 -12.58
CA ALA A 365 1.87 -17.07 -12.70
C ALA A 365 2.74 -18.34 -12.62
N ARG A 366 3.88 -18.29 -13.30
CA ARG A 366 4.88 -19.35 -13.34
C ARG A 366 6.28 -18.75 -13.42
N ASP A 367 7.23 -19.34 -12.68
CA ASP A 367 8.65 -18.96 -12.70
C ASP A 367 8.84 -17.44 -12.51
N ARG A 368 8.13 -16.87 -11.52
CA ARG A 368 8.05 -15.43 -11.22
C ARG A 368 7.61 -14.53 -12.39
N LYS A 369 6.80 -15.05 -13.31
CA LYS A 369 6.17 -14.27 -14.39
C LYS A 369 4.66 -14.47 -14.42
N LEU A 370 3.93 -13.38 -14.58
CA LEU A 370 2.48 -13.41 -14.80
C LEU A 370 2.20 -13.99 -16.19
N LEU A 371 1.26 -14.92 -16.30
CA LEU A 371 0.90 -15.59 -17.56
C LEU A 371 -0.16 -14.82 -18.35
N LYS A 372 -1.14 -14.24 -17.65
CA LYS A 372 -2.18 -13.42 -18.23
C LYS A 372 -2.61 -12.37 -17.23
N ASN A 373 -2.67 -11.12 -17.68
CA ASN A 373 -3.21 -10.02 -16.90
C ASN A 373 -4.65 -9.69 -17.33
N ALA A 374 -5.35 -8.91 -16.50
CA ALA A 374 -6.65 -8.33 -16.85
C ALA A 374 -6.46 -7.17 -17.83
N GLU A 375 -7.38 -7.03 -18.79
CA GLU A 375 -7.39 -5.91 -19.74
C GLU A 375 -8.45 -4.89 -19.28
N ILE A 376 -8.10 -4.08 -18.29
CA ILE A 376 -8.97 -3.04 -17.73
C ILE A 376 -8.43 -1.68 -18.14
N ASP A 377 -9.28 -0.87 -18.76
CA ASP A 377 -8.93 0.49 -19.18
C ASP A 377 -9.15 1.50 -18.05
N TYR A 378 -8.09 2.14 -17.56
CA TYR A 378 -8.16 3.19 -16.55
C TYR A 378 -8.04 4.61 -17.14
N SER A 379 -7.96 4.76 -18.47
CA SER A 379 -7.76 6.06 -19.13
C SER A 379 -8.88 7.07 -18.86
N GLY A 380 -10.10 6.60 -18.58
CA GLY A 380 -11.23 7.44 -18.17
C GLY A 380 -11.08 8.10 -16.79
N MET A 381 -10.02 7.77 -16.05
CA MET A 381 -9.63 8.40 -14.79
C MET A 381 -8.49 9.42 -14.96
N CYS A 382 -7.88 9.49 -16.15
CA CYS A 382 -6.84 10.46 -16.44
C CYS A 382 -7.40 11.89 -16.46
N LYS A 383 -6.65 12.82 -15.87
CA LYS A 383 -6.99 14.24 -15.79
C LYS A 383 -5.95 15.07 -16.53
N ASN A 384 -6.33 16.30 -16.88
CA ASN A 384 -5.41 17.30 -17.42
C ASN A 384 -4.83 18.15 -16.30
N GLY A 385 -3.67 18.76 -16.54
CA GLY A 385 -3.11 19.74 -15.62
C GLY A 385 -3.99 20.98 -15.50
N LEU A 386 -4.13 21.48 -14.28
CA LEU A 386 -4.83 22.72 -13.97
C LEU A 386 -3.84 23.67 -13.29
N PRO A 387 -3.16 24.55 -14.05
CA PRO A 387 -2.10 25.40 -13.52
C PRO A 387 -2.57 26.31 -12.37
N GLY A 388 -1.73 26.47 -11.36
CA GLY A 388 -1.98 27.28 -10.17
C GLY A 388 -0.81 28.17 -9.73
N LEU A 389 0.36 28.08 -10.36
CA LEU A 389 1.59 28.76 -9.92
C LEU A 389 1.95 30.03 -10.72
N GLY A 390 1.00 30.64 -11.44
CA GLY A 390 1.28 31.78 -12.33
C GLY A 390 1.82 33.05 -11.66
N ASP A 391 1.70 33.16 -10.34
CA ASP A 391 2.16 34.26 -9.48
C ASP A 391 3.42 33.91 -8.66
N LEU A 392 3.91 32.66 -8.73
CA LEU A 392 5.08 32.20 -7.97
C LEU A 392 6.35 32.84 -8.55
N THR A 393 7.21 33.38 -7.69
CA THR A 393 8.49 33.97 -8.10
C THR A 393 9.66 33.28 -7.38
N PRO A 394 10.89 33.30 -7.95
CA PRO A 394 12.08 32.74 -7.30
C PRO A 394 12.31 33.29 -5.88
N GLU A 395 12.03 34.57 -5.64
CA GLU A 395 12.23 35.21 -4.33
C GLU A 395 11.37 34.58 -3.23
N GLN A 396 10.21 34.01 -3.57
CA GLN A 396 9.35 33.31 -2.63
C GLN A 396 9.93 31.96 -2.18
N LEU A 397 10.89 31.41 -2.93
CA LEU A 397 11.56 30.14 -2.63
C LEU A 397 12.87 30.32 -1.84
N GLU A 398 13.31 31.56 -1.60
CA GLU A 398 14.46 31.86 -0.75
C GLU A 398 14.21 31.46 0.70
N ILE A 399 15.23 30.86 1.34
CA ILE A 399 15.15 30.52 2.76
C ILE A 399 15.36 31.80 3.57
N VAL A 400 14.30 32.25 4.24
CA VAL A 400 14.36 33.32 5.24
C VAL A 400 14.59 32.68 6.61
N PRO A 401 15.68 33.00 7.32
CA PRO A 401 15.91 32.48 8.66
C PRO A 401 14.77 32.81 9.63
N LEU A 402 14.38 31.83 10.45
CA LEU A 402 13.43 32.00 11.55
C LEU A 402 13.97 32.92 12.64
N GLU A 403 15.29 32.87 12.84
CA GLU A 403 16.05 33.66 13.80
C GLU A 403 17.45 33.91 13.24
N ILE A 404 18.07 35.02 13.60
CA ILE A 404 19.47 35.33 13.28
C ILE A 404 20.24 35.42 14.59
N SER A 405 21.45 34.85 14.63
CA SER A 405 22.31 34.91 15.80
C SER A 405 22.71 36.35 16.13
N LEU A 406 23.07 36.61 17.39
CA LEU A 406 23.40 37.96 17.86
C LEU A 406 24.56 38.61 17.09
N ASP A 407 25.52 37.80 16.62
CA ASP A 407 26.66 38.24 15.81
C ASP A 407 26.38 38.27 14.30
N GLY A 408 25.17 37.88 13.87
CA GLY A 408 24.77 37.81 12.47
C GLY A 408 25.42 36.70 11.65
N SER A 409 26.20 35.81 12.29
CA SER A 409 26.97 34.77 11.58
C SER A 409 26.16 33.52 11.26
N GLN A 410 25.01 33.32 11.92
CA GLN A 410 24.17 32.14 11.74
C GLN A 410 22.68 32.50 11.64
N GLY A 411 21.94 31.66 10.92
CA GLY A 411 20.50 31.70 10.79
C GLY A 411 19.89 30.40 11.26
N LYS A 412 18.78 30.46 11.99
CA LYS A 412 17.99 29.29 12.36
C LYS A 412 17.02 28.98 11.23
N VAL A 413 17.02 27.74 10.74
CA VAL A 413 16.20 27.29 9.60
C VAL A 413 15.53 25.96 9.90
N LEU A 414 14.54 25.60 9.09
CA LEU A 414 13.95 24.26 9.11
C LEU A 414 14.85 23.28 8.35
N LEU A 415 15.10 22.11 8.94
CA LEU A 415 15.72 20.96 8.31
C LEU A 415 14.73 19.80 8.30
N PHE A 416 14.37 19.33 7.10
CA PHE A 416 13.52 18.18 6.87
C PHE A 416 14.35 16.90 6.73
N ASP A 417 13.95 15.84 7.43
CA ASP A 417 14.57 14.51 7.40
C ASP A 417 13.50 13.43 7.25
N VAL A 418 13.42 12.86 6.04
CA VAL A 418 12.46 11.79 5.69
C VAL A 418 12.85 10.42 6.27
N TYR A 419 14.06 10.28 6.83
CA TYR A 419 14.53 9.03 7.44
C TYR A 419 14.41 9.02 8.97
N GLY A 420 13.69 9.99 9.53
CA GLY A 420 13.39 10.11 10.96
C GLY A 420 12.74 8.85 11.55
N ARG A 421 13.19 8.47 12.76
CA ARG A 421 12.82 7.23 13.45
C ARG A 421 11.40 7.30 14.05
N GLY A 422 10.37 6.93 13.30
CA GLY A 422 9.01 6.69 13.80
C GLY A 422 8.21 7.95 14.17
N HIS A 423 7.57 7.98 15.35
CA HIS A 423 6.77 9.14 15.80
C HIS A 423 7.57 10.43 16.04
N ALA A 424 8.90 10.39 15.96
CA ALA A 424 9.74 11.57 16.10
C ALA A 424 9.52 12.56 14.93
N LYS A 425 9.64 13.86 15.21
CA LYS A 425 9.45 14.93 14.22
C LYS A 425 10.32 14.67 12.98
N PHE A 426 9.71 14.65 11.79
CA PHE A 426 10.38 14.59 10.47
C PHE A 426 11.10 15.90 10.08
N HIS A 427 11.13 16.87 11.00
CA HIS A 427 11.74 18.17 10.82
C HIS A 427 12.29 18.67 12.17
N GLN A 428 13.29 19.53 12.09
CA GLN A 428 13.88 20.21 13.25
C GLN A 428 14.36 21.60 12.87
N GLU A 429 14.51 22.45 13.87
CA GLU A 429 15.15 23.75 13.72
C GLU A 429 16.66 23.59 13.96
N VAL A 430 17.47 24.04 13.00
CA VAL A 430 18.93 23.98 13.08
C VAL A 430 19.55 25.34 12.81
N TRP A 431 20.68 25.62 13.45
CA TRP A 431 21.49 26.80 13.16
C TRP A 431 22.48 26.49 12.05
N VAL A 432 22.51 27.33 11.02
CA VAL A 432 23.41 27.20 9.87
C VAL A 432 24.13 28.51 9.58
N PRO A 433 25.33 28.46 8.97
CA PRO A 433 26.07 29.67 8.63
C PRO A 433 25.30 30.60 7.70
N LEU A 434 25.46 31.90 7.90
CA LEU A 434 25.07 32.94 6.95
C LEU A 434 26.30 33.46 6.22
N LYS A 435 26.18 33.61 4.91
CA LYS A 435 27.19 34.29 4.07
C LYS A 435 26.49 35.37 3.28
N ASP A 436 26.93 36.61 3.44
CA ASP A 436 26.31 37.79 2.81
C ASP A 436 24.80 37.88 3.09
N GLY A 437 24.39 37.50 4.30
CA GLY A 437 22.98 37.47 4.72
C GLY A 437 22.15 36.31 4.16
N LYS A 438 22.74 35.40 3.39
CA LYS A 438 22.06 34.22 2.83
C LYS A 438 22.42 32.95 3.59
N VAL A 439 21.46 32.03 3.67
CA VAL A 439 21.63 30.70 4.24
C VAL A 439 22.64 29.89 3.41
N VAL A 440 23.64 29.35 4.09
CA VAL A 440 24.51 28.31 3.53
C VAL A 440 23.89 26.96 3.87
N ALA A 441 23.62 26.14 2.85
CA ALA A 441 22.97 24.84 2.99
C ALA A 441 23.94 23.76 3.51
N GLU A 442 24.56 24.00 4.68
CA GLU A 442 25.51 23.08 5.30
C GLU A 442 25.14 22.85 6.77
N VAL A 443 25.06 21.59 7.19
CA VAL A 443 24.82 21.17 8.58
C VAL A 443 25.84 20.09 8.94
N ASP A 444 26.58 20.28 10.04
CA ASP A 444 27.60 19.34 10.51
C ASP A 444 28.64 18.92 9.44
N GLY A 445 29.01 19.85 8.55
CA GLY A 445 29.94 19.61 7.43
C GLY A 445 29.35 18.83 6.25
N LEU A 446 28.03 18.59 6.25
CA LEU A 446 27.30 17.99 5.14
C LEU A 446 26.60 19.09 4.35
N GLU A 447 26.93 19.20 3.06
CA GLU A 447 26.14 19.97 2.11
C GLU A 447 24.78 19.32 1.91
N LEU A 448 23.72 20.13 1.92
CA LEU A 448 22.33 19.71 1.79
C LEU A 448 21.67 20.43 0.60
N SER A 449 20.58 19.87 0.10
CA SER A 449 19.71 20.59 -0.83
C SER A 449 18.75 21.52 -0.08
N ARG A 450 18.27 22.53 -0.80
CA ARG A 450 17.11 23.32 -0.38
C ARG A 450 15.84 22.58 -0.78
N LEU A 451 14.78 22.78 0.00
CA LEU A 451 13.45 22.27 -0.27
C LEU A 451 12.41 23.37 -0.08
N SER A 452 11.45 23.43 -0.99
CA SER A 452 10.27 24.28 -0.88
C SER A 452 9.00 23.44 -0.99
N VAL A 453 8.09 23.63 -0.04
CA VAL A 453 6.72 23.10 -0.05
C VAL A 453 5.79 24.24 -0.45
N VAL A 454 5.09 24.10 -1.57
CA VAL A 454 4.37 25.21 -2.22
C VAL A 454 2.91 24.83 -2.42
N GLN A 455 1.99 25.60 -1.85
CA GLN A 455 0.56 25.42 -2.12
C GLN A 455 0.29 25.69 -3.61
N ARG A 456 -0.52 24.86 -4.29
CA ARG A 456 -0.84 25.03 -5.71
C ARG A 456 -1.86 26.12 -5.97
N TYR A 457 -3.01 26.09 -5.28
CA TYR A 457 -4.05 27.10 -5.43
C TYR A 457 -4.10 27.95 -4.17
N ALA A 458 -3.79 29.23 -4.32
CA ALA A 458 -3.80 30.20 -3.23
C ALA A 458 -4.96 31.18 -3.41
N ASP A 459 -5.68 31.46 -2.32
CA ASP A 459 -6.59 32.60 -2.23
C ASP A 459 -5.92 33.66 -1.35
N GLY A 460 -5.27 34.64 -1.99
CA GLY A 460 -4.42 35.63 -1.33
C GLY A 460 -2.95 35.22 -1.28
N LYS A 461 -2.30 35.38 -0.10
CA LYS A 461 -0.87 35.07 0.04
C LYS A 461 -0.64 33.56 -0.04
N ARG A 462 0.11 33.12 -1.04
CA ARG A 462 0.51 31.72 -1.23
C ARG A 462 1.27 31.18 -0.02
N HIS A 463 0.85 30.01 0.47
CA HIS A 463 1.58 29.30 1.50
C HIS A 463 2.83 28.63 0.89
N VAL A 464 4.00 29.04 1.38
CA VAL A 464 5.31 28.50 1.00
C VAL A 464 6.12 28.23 2.26
N VAL A 465 6.69 27.03 2.36
CA VAL A 465 7.61 26.65 3.43
C VAL A 465 8.95 26.27 2.82
N ASN A 466 9.99 27.01 3.20
CA ASN A 466 11.36 26.79 2.70
C ASN A 466 12.24 26.24 3.82
N GLY A 467 13.15 25.33 3.48
CA GLY A 467 14.10 24.76 4.41
C GLY A 467 15.21 23.97 3.73
N LEU A 468 16.02 23.31 4.53
CA LEU A 468 17.04 22.36 4.09
C LEU A 468 16.46 20.94 4.10
N PHE A 469 16.99 20.06 3.26
CA PHE A 469 16.49 18.70 3.13
C PHE A 469 17.60 17.65 3.13
N LYS A 470 17.45 16.68 4.03
CA LYS A 470 18.29 15.49 4.14
C LYS A 470 17.54 14.30 3.55
N GLY A 471 17.40 14.28 2.24
CA GLY A 471 16.69 13.22 1.53
C GLY A 471 17.18 12.98 0.12
N VAL A 472 17.22 14.06 -0.67
CA VAL A 472 17.69 14.10 -2.05
C VAL A 472 18.73 15.20 -2.16
N HIS A 473 19.92 14.87 -2.64
CA HIS A 473 21.00 15.83 -2.84
C HIS A 473 21.17 16.14 -4.33
N VAL A 474 21.21 17.40 -4.72
CA VAL A 474 21.58 17.81 -6.09
C VAL A 474 22.58 18.96 -6.03
N ASN A 475 23.55 18.95 -6.95
CA ASN A 475 24.57 19.99 -7.04
C ASN A 475 24.11 21.16 -7.93
N ARG A 476 23.15 20.93 -8.83
CA ARG A 476 22.60 21.90 -9.78
C ARG A 476 21.25 21.41 -10.31
N GLY A 477 20.48 22.30 -10.94
CA GLY A 477 19.13 21.99 -11.38
C GLY A 477 18.15 21.78 -10.22
N ALA A 478 17.01 21.17 -10.52
CA ALA A 478 15.97 20.91 -9.55
C ALA A 478 15.15 19.66 -9.92
N VAL A 479 14.53 19.05 -8.91
CA VAL A 479 13.47 18.05 -9.06
C VAL A 479 12.24 18.49 -8.29
N ALA A 480 11.07 18.36 -8.91
CA ALA A 480 9.81 18.71 -8.31
C ALA A 480 8.76 17.62 -8.52
N THR A 481 7.84 17.51 -7.57
CA THR A 481 6.64 16.70 -7.71
C THR A 481 5.43 17.39 -7.08
N PHE A 482 4.24 16.88 -7.42
CA PHE A 482 2.95 17.38 -6.98
C PHE A 482 2.16 16.26 -6.33
N TRP A 483 1.50 16.56 -5.21
CA TRP A 483 0.50 15.67 -4.62
C TRP A 483 -0.80 16.45 -4.35
N PRO A 484 -1.93 16.03 -4.93
CA PRO A 484 -3.21 16.73 -4.77
C PRO A 484 -3.89 16.47 -3.42
N ALA A 485 -3.53 15.40 -2.70
CA ALA A 485 -4.26 14.91 -1.53
C ALA A 485 -3.54 15.18 -0.19
N PRO A 486 -4.25 15.56 0.89
CA PRO A 486 -5.62 16.05 0.90
C PRO A 486 -5.74 17.50 0.43
N LYS A 487 -4.60 18.17 0.22
CA LYS A 487 -4.54 19.52 -0.30
C LYS A 487 -3.46 19.59 -1.38
N PRO A 488 -3.65 20.39 -2.42
CA PRO A 488 -2.76 20.41 -3.57
C PRO A 488 -1.50 21.20 -3.25
N TYR A 489 -0.39 20.48 -3.03
CA TYR A 489 0.92 21.04 -2.77
C TYR A 489 1.97 20.45 -3.70
N PHE A 490 3.00 21.23 -3.95
CA PHE A 490 4.23 20.78 -4.59
C PHE A 490 5.35 20.66 -3.57
N VAL A 491 6.30 19.80 -3.89
CA VAL A 491 7.62 19.76 -3.26
C VAL A 491 8.64 19.94 -4.38
N VAL A 492 9.59 20.85 -4.19
CA VAL A 492 10.74 21.01 -5.08
C VAL A 492 12.03 20.99 -4.27
N VAL A 493 13.05 20.34 -4.82
CA VAL A 493 14.40 20.23 -4.27
C VAL A 493 15.39 20.78 -5.29
N GLY A 494 16.31 21.63 -4.84
CA GLY A 494 17.32 22.26 -5.71
C GLY A 494 18.33 23.08 -4.93
N GLN A 495 19.21 23.78 -5.65
CA GLN A 495 20.18 24.71 -5.07
C GLN A 495 19.86 26.17 -5.38
N ASP A 496 19.23 26.44 -6.52
CA ASP A 496 18.90 27.77 -7.00
C ASP A 496 17.39 27.97 -7.13
N SER A 497 16.91 29.13 -6.67
CA SER A 497 15.47 29.44 -6.64
C SER A 497 14.86 29.58 -8.02
N ALA A 498 15.62 30.02 -9.03
CA ALA A 498 15.10 30.18 -10.39
C ALA A 498 14.93 28.82 -11.06
N ASP A 499 15.89 27.91 -10.90
CA ASP A 499 15.77 26.52 -11.36
C ASP A 499 14.61 25.80 -10.65
N MET A 500 14.47 25.97 -9.33
CA MET A 500 13.35 25.40 -8.56
C MET A 500 11.99 25.95 -9.04
N CYS A 501 11.89 27.26 -9.24
CA CYS A 501 10.67 27.91 -9.73
C CYS A 501 10.31 27.44 -11.15
N HIS A 502 11.31 27.29 -12.03
CA HIS A 502 11.10 26.73 -13.37
C HIS A 502 10.59 25.29 -13.28
N CYS A 503 11.24 24.43 -12.50
CA CYS A 503 10.85 23.04 -12.29
C CYS A 503 9.38 22.92 -11.83
N LEU A 504 8.99 23.73 -10.84
CA LEU A 504 7.60 23.81 -10.37
C LEU A 504 6.62 24.20 -11.49
N SER A 505 6.96 25.18 -12.32
CA SER A 505 6.11 25.57 -13.47
C SER A 505 5.94 24.44 -14.48
N ARG A 506 6.94 23.55 -14.60
CA ARG A 506 6.86 22.36 -15.45
C ARG A 506 5.89 21.34 -14.86
N VAL A 507 6.02 21.01 -13.58
CA VAL A 507 5.09 20.08 -12.90
C VAL A 507 3.65 20.62 -12.92
N ASP A 508 3.45 21.92 -12.73
CA ASP A 508 2.13 22.57 -12.71
C ASP A 508 1.35 22.46 -14.04
N SER A 509 2.05 22.16 -15.14
CA SER A 509 1.43 21.88 -16.44
C SER A 509 0.80 20.48 -16.56
N TYR A 510 1.06 19.58 -15.60
CA TYR A 510 0.51 18.23 -15.54
C TYR A 510 -0.59 18.09 -14.47
N ALA A 511 -1.40 17.04 -14.58
CA ALA A 511 -2.35 16.66 -13.52
C ALA A 511 -1.58 16.30 -12.24
N GLY A 512 -0.56 15.44 -12.40
CA GLY A 512 0.53 15.21 -11.47
C GLY A 512 1.74 14.68 -12.23
N ALA A 513 2.93 14.94 -11.70
CA ALA A 513 4.18 14.47 -12.29
C ALA A 513 5.33 14.54 -11.28
N CYS A 514 6.42 13.84 -11.59
CA CYS A 514 7.76 14.13 -11.11
C CYS A 514 8.60 14.62 -12.29
N VAL A 515 9.25 15.76 -12.15
CA VAL A 515 10.04 16.38 -13.23
C VAL A 515 11.41 16.75 -12.71
N VAL A 516 12.44 16.46 -13.50
CA VAL A 516 13.82 16.91 -13.26
C VAL A 516 14.16 17.96 -14.33
N THR A 517 14.67 19.11 -13.92
CA THR A 517 15.08 20.19 -14.82
C THR A 517 16.49 20.68 -14.53
N GLU A 518 17.18 21.14 -15.56
CA GLU A 518 18.49 21.80 -15.46
C GLU A 518 18.55 22.95 -16.47
N ASN A 519 18.98 24.15 -16.03
CA ASN A 519 19.15 25.32 -16.90
C ASN A 519 17.90 25.65 -17.74
N GLY A 520 16.71 25.55 -17.14
CA GLY A 520 15.44 25.82 -17.82
C GLY A 520 14.99 24.76 -18.84
N THR A 521 15.55 23.53 -18.78
CA THR A 521 15.18 22.42 -19.68
C THR A 521 14.76 21.17 -18.91
N ASP A 522 13.75 20.47 -19.43
CA ASP A 522 13.28 19.19 -18.89
C ASP A 522 14.31 18.09 -19.22
N LYS A 523 14.81 17.41 -18.19
CA LYS A 523 15.73 16.27 -18.31
C LYS A 523 14.98 14.93 -18.30
N ALA A 524 14.00 14.82 -17.42
CA ALA A 524 13.15 13.65 -17.27
C ALA A 524 11.77 14.05 -16.73
N VAL A 525 10.73 13.32 -17.15
CA VAL A 525 9.35 13.52 -16.75
C VAL A 525 8.69 12.16 -16.52
N MET A 526 8.13 11.97 -15.33
CA MET A 526 7.26 10.86 -15.00
C MET A 526 5.87 11.40 -14.69
N ARG A 527 4.87 10.99 -15.47
CA ARG A 527 3.49 11.50 -15.38
C ARG A 527 2.65 10.65 -14.43
N LEU A 528 1.82 11.31 -13.63
CA LEU A 528 0.80 10.72 -12.76
C LEU A 528 -0.56 11.23 -13.24
N ASP A 529 -1.05 10.68 -14.36
CA ASP A 529 -2.22 11.23 -15.05
C ASP A 529 -3.55 10.86 -14.37
N ILE A 530 -3.64 9.74 -13.66
CA ILE A 530 -4.87 9.32 -12.95
C ILE A 530 -5.03 10.20 -11.70
N TYR A 531 -5.93 11.17 -11.78
CA TYR A 531 -6.21 12.18 -10.75
C TYR A 531 -4.98 12.88 -10.14
N GLY A 532 -3.82 12.85 -10.79
CA GLY A 532 -2.59 13.42 -10.25
C GLY A 532 -1.81 12.52 -9.27
N VAL A 533 -2.27 11.30 -8.99
CA VAL A 533 -1.70 10.41 -7.95
C VAL A 533 -1.16 9.08 -8.48
N MET A 534 -1.67 8.57 -9.60
CA MET A 534 -1.22 7.30 -10.20
C MET A 534 -0.86 7.47 -11.67
N ALA A 535 0.07 6.66 -12.16
CA ALA A 535 0.39 6.57 -13.57
C ALA A 535 -0.62 5.68 -14.30
N ASN A 536 -0.95 6.05 -15.53
CA ASN A 536 -1.67 5.19 -16.48
C ASN A 536 -0.65 4.46 -17.37
N MET A 537 0.14 3.58 -16.76
CA MET A 537 1.31 2.91 -17.36
C MET A 537 1.35 1.44 -16.91
N ASN A 538 1.81 0.55 -17.78
CA ASN A 538 2.19 -0.80 -17.35
C ASN A 538 3.48 -0.78 -16.51
N VAL A 539 3.86 -1.91 -15.90
CA VAL A 539 5.04 -1.94 -15.01
C VAL A 539 6.35 -1.58 -15.71
N ALA A 540 6.53 -2.00 -16.97
CA ALA A 540 7.76 -1.69 -17.71
C ALA A 540 7.88 -0.18 -18.02
N GLU A 541 6.78 0.46 -18.40
CA GLU A 541 6.71 1.90 -18.62
C GLU A 541 6.92 2.68 -17.32
N LEU A 542 6.24 2.28 -16.24
CA LEU A 542 6.32 2.90 -14.92
C LEU A 542 7.76 2.89 -14.39
N THR A 543 8.38 1.71 -14.37
CA THR A 543 9.75 1.53 -13.89
C THR A 543 10.78 2.19 -14.79
N SER A 544 10.55 2.24 -16.10
CA SER A 544 11.40 3.01 -17.02
C SER A 544 11.29 4.52 -16.75
N ALA A 545 10.09 5.03 -16.45
CA ALA A 545 9.88 6.45 -16.17
C ALA A 545 10.52 6.86 -14.83
N ALA A 546 10.34 6.05 -13.78
CA ALA A 546 10.99 6.27 -12.49
C ALA A 546 12.52 6.15 -12.60
N GLY A 547 13.02 5.15 -13.33
CA GLY A 547 14.45 5.00 -13.61
C GLY A 547 15.06 6.17 -14.37
N ALA A 548 14.30 6.81 -15.27
CA ALA A 548 14.76 8.03 -15.97
C ALA A 548 14.87 9.24 -15.04
N ILE A 549 13.99 9.37 -14.04
CA ILE A 549 14.08 10.40 -12.99
C ILE A 549 15.36 10.19 -12.17
N ASP A 550 15.59 8.97 -11.68
CA ASP A 550 16.77 8.64 -10.89
C ASP A 550 18.07 8.85 -11.67
N ALA A 551 18.12 8.39 -12.93
CA ALA A 551 19.30 8.59 -13.80
C ALA A 551 19.59 10.07 -14.07
N ALA A 552 18.55 10.88 -14.34
CA ALA A 552 18.72 12.32 -14.51
C ALA A 552 19.25 12.99 -13.23
N LEU A 553 18.79 12.55 -12.07
CA LEU A 553 19.26 13.06 -10.77
C LEU A 553 20.69 12.64 -10.44
N GLU A 554 21.11 11.43 -10.81
CA GLU A 554 22.51 10.99 -10.67
C GLU A 554 23.46 11.91 -11.46
N GLU A 555 23.08 12.33 -12.68
CA GLU A 555 23.85 13.32 -13.46
C GLU A 555 23.95 14.69 -12.75
N LEU A 556 22.95 15.04 -11.93
CA LEU A 556 22.92 16.26 -11.12
C LEU A 556 23.63 16.10 -9.77
N GLY A 557 24.20 14.93 -9.47
CA GLY A 557 25.00 14.67 -8.29
C GLY A 557 24.28 13.97 -7.14
N ASN A 558 23.05 13.50 -7.36
CA ASN A 558 22.34 12.68 -6.39
C ASN A 558 22.97 11.30 -6.28
N ARG A 559 22.99 10.75 -5.07
CA ARG A 559 23.35 9.35 -4.82
C ARG A 559 22.17 8.68 -4.16
N ASN A 560 21.27 8.13 -4.98
CA ASN A 560 20.06 7.51 -4.48
C ASN A 560 20.38 6.11 -3.91
N GLU A 561 19.88 5.81 -2.72
CA GLU A 561 19.89 4.45 -2.14
C GLU A 561 18.47 4.08 -1.69
N GLY A 562 18.02 2.85 -1.97
CA GLY A 562 16.70 2.37 -1.55
C GLY A 562 15.58 2.70 -2.54
N GLU A 563 14.54 3.39 -2.08
CA GLU A 563 13.36 3.73 -2.89
C GLU A 563 13.68 4.72 -4.03
N PRO A 564 12.97 4.67 -5.17
CA PRO A 564 13.05 5.71 -6.21
C PRO A 564 12.81 7.11 -5.66
N VAL A 565 13.46 8.14 -6.23
CA VAL A 565 13.35 9.51 -5.71
C VAL A 565 11.90 10.01 -5.74
N VAL A 566 11.13 9.64 -6.76
CA VAL A 566 9.70 10.00 -6.83
C VAL A 566 8.94 9.51 -5.58
N ASN A 567 9.08 8.24 -5.19
CA ASN A 567 8.43 7.70 -3.98
C ASN A 567 8.93 8.36 -2.69
N LYS A 568 10.22 8.73 -2.62
CA LYS A 568 10.77 9.47 -1.46
C LYS A 568 10.15 10.85 -1.30
N LEU A 569 10.03 11.60 -2.40
CA LEU A 569 9.39 12.92 -2.39
C LEU A 569 7.89 12.81 -2.09
N LEU A 570 7.21 11.79 -2.62
CA LEU A 570 5.79 11.56 -2.35
C LEU A 570 5.52 11.15 -0.89
N SER A 571 6.39 10.33 -0.30
CA SER A 571 6.32 9.98 1.12
C SER A 571 6.44 11.20 2.05
N LEU A 572 7.06 12.28 1.60
CA LEU A 572 7.14 13.53 2.37
C LEU A 572 5.75 14.14 2.59
N PHE A 573 4.81 14.03 1.64
CA PHE A 573 3.45 14.60 1.78
C PHE A 573 2.66 13.96 2.91
N ILE A 574 2.88 12.66 3.18
CA ILE A 574 2.31 11.97 4.34
C ILE A 574 2.75 12.67 5.62
N SER A 575 4.05 12.96 5.75
CA SER A 575 4.61 13.64 6.92
C SER A 575 4.18 15.12 6.99
N LEU A 576 4.19 15.84 5.87
CA LEU A 576 3.74 17.23 5.80
C LEU A 576 2.28 17.38 6.24
N HIS A 577 1.41 16.46 5.83
CA HIS A 577 0.02 16.43 6.26
C HIS A 577 -0.06 16.16 7.77
N ARG A 578 0.56 15.05 8.21
CA ARG A 578 0.57 14.58 9.59
C ARG A 578 1.00 15.65 10.60
N PHE A 579 1.99 16.47 10.23
CA PHE A 579 2.53 17.52 11.09
C PHE A 579 2.02 18.92 10.74
N ARG A 580 0.93 19.03 9.96
CA ARG A 580 0.19 20.28 9.68
C ARG A 580 1.00 21.37 8.96
N PHE A 581 1.96 20.97 8.13
CA PHE A 581 2.68 21.89 7.23
C PHE A 581 1.85 22.29 5.99
N MET A 582 0.69 21.66 5.78
CA MET A 582 -0.24 21.96 4.70
C MET A 582 -1.57 22.56 5.21
N ALA A 583 -1.58 23.09 6.44
CA ALA A 583 -2.80 23.55 7.12
C ALA A 583 -3.29 24.91 6.63
#